data_AF-A0A2K3LZR4-F1
#
_entry.id   AF-A0A2K3LZR4-F1
#
_cell.length_a   1.000
_cell.length_b   1.000
_cell.length_c   1.000
_cell.angle_alpha   90.00
_cell.angle_beta   90.00
_cell.angle_gamma   90.00
#
_symmetry.space_group_name_H-M   'P 1'
#
loop_
_entity.id
_entity.type
_entity.pdbx_description
1 polymer ?
#
loop_
_entity_poly.entity_id
_entity_poly.type
_entity_poly.pdbx_seq_one_letter_code
_entity_poly.pdbx_strand_id
1 'polypeptide(L)'
;RYAPGEFPLPSETQSADFYKMASKMLCDASYNHYEISSYCKNGYECKHNFIYWKNKPFYAFGLGSTSFIGGLRFSRPKKMNEYTKFVQNLENGLINSSSDDNINSKDTATDVVMLSLRTARGLDLKRFQESFGNSLVLSLLEVYKPYVESGHVVFLDEQRRTIRIDEINNSLFYETNSERRVAYMRLSDPNGFLLSNELISLAFGVIDSWNDYPSALQEAT
;
A
#
# COMPACT_ATOMS: atom_id res chain seq x y z
N ARG A 1 -36.07 17.09 1.10
CA ARG A 1 -34.97 18.08 1.10
C ARG A 1 -33.98 17.60 2.15
N TYR A 2 -32.69 17.59 1.88
CA TYR A 2 -31.65 17.26 2.86
C TYR A 2 -31.12 18.57 3.45
N ALA A 3 -31.15 18.72 4.77
CA ALA A 3 -30.41 19.74 5.50
C ALA A 3 -29.18 19.11 6.19
N PRO A 4 -28.03 19.80 6.24
CA PRO A 4 -26.88 19.33 7.02
C PRO A 4 -27.28 19.14 8.50
N GLY A 5 -26.98 17.98 9.07
CA GLY A 5 -27.28 17.65 10.48
C GLY A 5 -28.72 17.20 10.76
N GLU A 6 -29.57 17.05 9.74
CA GLU A 6 -30.98 16.65 9.88
C GLU A 6 -31.13 15.16 10.27
N PHE A 7 -30.10 14.34 10.01
CA PHE A 7 -30.02 12.94 10.42
C PHE A 7 -28.60 12.60 10.89
N PRO A 8 -28.44 11.72 11.90
CA PRO A 8 -27.12 11.24 12.29
C PRO A 8 -26.48 10.47 11.13
N LEU A 9 -25.17 10.61 10.98
CA LEU A 9 -24.41 9.72 10.11
C LEU A 9 -24.57 8.27 10.60
N PRO A 10 -24.49 7.27 9.70
CA PRO A 10 -24.48 5.88 10.11
C PRO A 10 -23.38 5.62 11.16
N SER A 11 -23.65 4.74 12.12
CA SER A 11 -22.61 4.27 13.03
C SER A 11 -21.50 3.54 12.25
N GLU A 12 -20.35 3.30 12.90
CA GLU A 12 -19.28 2.50 12.31
C GLU A 12 -19.76 1.09 11.93
N THR A 13 -20.56 0.46 12.78
CA THR A 13 -21.18 -0.85 12.50
C THR A 13 -22.10 -0.79 11.29
N GLN A 14 -22.96 0.23 11.19
CA GLN A 14 -23.85 0.39 10.03
C GLN A 14 -23.06 0.64 8.75
N SER A 15 -22.00 1.46 8.82
CA SER A 15 -21.12 1.74 7.69
C SER A 15 -20.40 0.47 7.21
N ALA A 16 -19.94 -0.37 8.14
CA ALA A 16 -19.35 -1.68 7.84
C ALA A 16 -20.35 -2.64 7.19
N ASP A 17 -21.60 -2.67 7.66
CA ASP A 17 -22.66 -3.50 7.06
C ASP A 17 -23.01 -3.02 5.65
N PHE A 18 -23.07 -1.70 5.43
CA PHE A 18 -23.27 -1.13 4.09
C PHE A 18 -22.12 -1.46 3.14
N TYR A 19 -20.87 -1.44 3.61
CA TYR A 19 -19.72 -1.84 2.81
C TYR A 19 -19.80 -3.31 2.39
N LYS A 20 -20.10 -4.22 3.34
CA LYS A 20 -20.27 -5.65 3.06
C LYS A 20 -21.43 -5.92 2.10
N MET A 21 -22.54 -5.20 2.26
CA MET A 21 -23.69 -5.28 1.36
C MET A 21 -23.31 -4.84 -0.07
N ALA A 22 -22.63 -3.69 -0.21
CA ALA A 22 -22.16 -3.20 -1.50
C ALA A 22 -21.19 -4.17 -2.17
N SER A 23 -20.21 -4.68 -1.41
CA SER A 23 -19.26 -5.69 -1.87
C SER A 23 -19.98 -6.92 -2.42
N LYS A 24 -20.91 -7.48 -1.64
CA LYS A 24 -21.70 -8.65 -2.07
C LYS A 24 -22.48 -8.38 -3.35
N MET A 25 -23.23 -7.27 -3.41
CA MET A 25 -24.05 -6.94 -4.58
C MET A 25 -23.22 -6.76 -5.85
N LEU A 26 -22.05 -6.12 -5.74
CA LEU A 26 -21.16 -5.88 -6.88
C LEU A 26 -20.48 -7.16 -7.34
N CYS A 27 -20.00 -7.99 -6.41
CA CYS A 27 -19.42 -9.30 -6.71
C CYS A 27 -20.45 -10.24 -7.36
N ASP A 28 -21.69 -10.29 -6.86
CA ASP A 28 -22.79 -11.07 -7.45
C ASP A 28 -23.11 -10.56 -8.88
N ALA A 29 -22.90 -9.27 -9.14
CA ALA A 29 -23.02 -8.65 -10.47
C ALA A 29 -21.74 -8.77 -11.34
N SER A 30 -20.78 -9.62 -10.96
CA SER A 30 -19.51 -9.87 -11.67
C SER A 30 -18.56 -8.66 -11.76
N TYR A 31 -18.62 -7.76 -10.79
CA TYR A 31 -17.59 -6.74 -10.61
C TYR A 31 -16.51 -7.26 -9.66
N ASN A 32 -15.26 -7.04 -10.03
CA ASN A 32 -14.09 -7.38 -9.25
C ASN A 32 -13.67 -6.21 -8.36
N HIS A 33 -13.44 -6.48 -7.08
CA HIS A 33 -12.93 -5.51 -6.12
C HIS A 33 -11.40 -5.39 -6.24
N TYR A 34 -10.93 -4.74 -7.31
CA TYR A 34 -9.50 -4.74 -7.64
C TYR A 34 -8.66 -3.85 -6.69
N GLU A 35 -9.28 -2.88 -6.04
CA GLU A 35 -8.69 -2.02 -5.00
C GLU A 35 -9.75 -1.58 -3.99
N ILE A 36 -9.29 -1.22 -2.80
CA ILE A 36 -10.07 -1.00 -1.59
C ILE A 36 -11.34 -0.14 -1.72
N SER A 37 -11.32 0.83 -2.63
CA SER A 37 -12.38 1.83 -2.82
C SER A 37 -13.12 1.70 -4.15
N SER A 38 -12.73 0.76 -5.03
CA SER A 38 -13.32 0.65 -6.37
C SER A 38 -13.49 -0.78 -6.85
N TYR A 39 -14.57 -0.96 -7.61
CA TYR A 39 -14.90 -2.20 -8.29
C TYR A 39 -14.93 -1.94 -9.80
N CYS A 40 -14.57 -2.94 -10.60
CA CYS A 40 -14.70 -2.86 -12.05
C CYS A 40 -15.01 -4.22 -12.67
N LYS A 41 -15.55 -4.22 -13.88
CA LYS A 41 -15.53 -5.43 -14.70
C LYS A 41 -14.10 -5.72 -15.13
N ASN A 42 -13.80 -6.99 -15.39
CA ASN A 42 -12.48 -7.40 -15.86
C ASN A 42 -12.03 -6.58 -17.08
N GLY A 43 -10.82 -6.01 -17.03
CA GLY A 43 -10.26 -5.18 -18.11
C GLY A 43 -10.69 -3.71 -18.10
N TYR A 44 -11.52 -3.30 -17.14
CA TYR A 44 -11.96 -1.91 -16.93
C TYR A 44 -11.35 -1.27 -15.68
N GLU A 45 -10.20 -1.77 -15.23
CA GLU A 45 -9.47 -1.18 -14.11
C GLU A 45 -9.09 0.28 -14.44
N CYS A 46 -9.30 1.19 -13.50
CA CYS A 46 -8.95 2.59 -13.69
C CYS A 46 -7.43 2.74 -13.87
N LYS A 47 -7.00 3.08 -15.09
CA LYS A 47 -5.58 3.26 -15.42
C LYS A 47 -4.91 4.33 -14.55
N HIS A 48 -5.63 5.42 -14.23
CA HIS A 48 -5.11 6.50 -13.40
C HIS A 48 -4.83 6.01 -11.98
N ASN A 49 -5.82 5.44 -11.28
CA ASN A 49 -5.65 4.88 -9.94
C ASN A 49 -4.53 3.83 -9.91
N PHE A 50 -4.46 2.99 -10.95
CA PHE A 50 -3.47 1.92 -11.04
C PHE A 50 -2.02 2.43 -11.13
N ILE A 51 -1.77 3.61 -11.70
CA ILE A 51 -0.44 4.23 -11.69
C ILE A 51 -0.02 4.58 -10.26
N TYR A 52 -0.91 5.18 -9.47
CA TYR A 52 -0.64 5.47 -8.05
C TYR A 52 -0.43 4.19 -7.25
N TRP A 53 -1.31 3.20 -7.39
CA TRP A 53 -1.22 1.96 -6.62
C TRP A 53 0.01 1.11 -6.96
N LYS A 54 0.55 1.24 -8.18
CA LYS A 54 1.83 0.61 -8.56
C LYS A 54 3.05 1.44 -8.18
N ASN A 55 2.87 2.54 -7.47
CA ASN A 55 3.92 3.49 -7.12
C ASN A 55 4.76 3.89 -8.36
N LYS A 56 4.11 4.11 -9.50
CA LYS A 56 4.80 4.48 -10.75
C LYS A 56 4.98 6.00 -10.82
N PRO A 57 6.07 6.50 -11.42
CA PRO A 57 6.25 7.93 -11.63
C PRO A 57 5.11 8.56 -12.43
N PHE A 58 4.71 9.77 -12.04
CA PHE A 58 3.71 10.57 -12.72
C PHE A 58 3.96 12.07 -12.53
N TYR A 59 3.54 12.84 -13.53
CA TYR A 59 3.48 14.29 -13.42
C TYR A 59 2.07 14.70 -13.00
N ALA A 60 1.98 15.51 -11.96
CA ALA A 60 0.77 16.25 -11.64
C ALA A 60 0.96 17.72 -12.01
N PHE A 61 -0.14 18.44 -12.22
CA PHE A 61 -0.12 19.87 -12.55
C PHE A 61 -1.22 20.60 -11.77
N GLY A 62 -1.06 21.91 -11.62
CA GLY A 62 -2.03 22.75 -10.93
C GLY A 62 -1.74 23.00 -9.45
N LEU A 63 -2.59 23.86 -8.86
CA LEU A 63 -2.57 24.26 -7.46
C LEU A 63 -2.63 23.04 -6.53
N GLY A 64 -1.72 22.95 -5.56
CA GLY A 64 -1.69 21.89 -4.56
C GLY A 64 -1.35 20.49 -5.07
N SER A 65 -1.00 20.35 -6.35
CA SER A 65 -0.65 19.06 -6.94
C SER A 65 0.71 18.55 -6.45
N THR A 66 0.89 17.23 -6.42
CA THR A 66 2.18 16.60 -6.11
C THR A 66 2.54 15.62 -7.22
N SER A 67 3.66 15.84 -7.90
CA SER A 67 4.23 14.85 -8.83
C SER A 67 5.03 13.81 -8.05
N PHE A 68 5.22 12.63 -8.64
CA PHE A 68 6.13 11.61 -8.14
C PHE A 68 7.11 11.21 -9.25
N ILE A 69 8.39 11.55 -9.10
CA ILE A 69 9.41 11.39 -10.16
C ILE A 69 10.71 10.97 -9.50
N GLY A 70 11.35 9.91 -10.01
CA GLY A 70 12.66 9.47 -9.50
C GLY A 70 12.66 9.07 -8.02
N GLY A 71 11.54 8.61 -7.48
CA GLY A 71 11.40 8.29 -6.04
C GLY A 71 11.10 9.51 -5.15
N LEU A 72 11.01 10.71 -5.71
CA LEU A 72 10.78 11.95 -4.98
C LEU A 72 9.39 12.51 -5.25
N ARG A 73 8.79 13.09 -4.21
CA ARG A 73 7.51 13.82 -4.31
C ARG A 73 7.76 15.31 -4.46
N PHE A 74 7.25 15.89 -5.54
CA PHE A 74 7.35 17.32 -5.82
C PHE A 74 5.99 18.00 -5.68
N SER A 75 5.77 18.63 -4.53
CA SER A 75 4.49 19.29 -4.20
C SER A 75 4.49 20.76 -4.60
N ARG A 76 3.33 21.22 -5.09
CA ARG A 76 3.07 22.62 -5.45
C ARG A 76 2.35 23.30 -4.29
N PRO A 77 2.49 24.63 -4.13
CA PRO A 77 1.77 25.35 -3.09
C PRO A 77 0.25 25.12 -3.18
N LYS A 78 -0.41 25.02 -2.03
CA LYS A 78 -1.87 24.81 -1.95
C LYS A 78 -2.67 26.10 -1.96
N LYS A 79 -2.04 27.25 -1.67
CA LYS A 79 -2.68 28.56 -1.67
C LYS A 79 -2.45 29.28 -2.99
N MET A 80 -3.51 29.92 -3.52
CA MET A 80 -3.48 30.56 -4.83
C MET A 80 -2.37 31.60 -4.97
N ASN A 81 -2.17 32.46 -3.95
CA ASN A 81 -1.13 33.49 -3.97
C ASN A 81 0.29 32.89 -4.02
N GLU A 82 0.53 31.81 -3.28
CA GLU A 82 1.83 31.12 -3.26
C GLU A 82 2.06 30.38 -4.58
N TYR A 83 1.02 29.76 -5.14
CA TYR A 83 1.09 29.05 -6.42
C TYR A 83 1.32 30.00 -7.60
N THR A 84 0.68 31.17 -7.59
CA THR A 84 0.91 32.19 -8.63
C THR A 84 2.38 32.64 -8.62
N LYS A 85 2.94 32.90 -7.44
CA LYS A 85 4.38 33.21 -7.29
C LYS A 85 5.26 32.06 -7.74
N PHE A 86 4.90 30.82 -7.40
CA PHE A 86 5.61 29.62 -7.85
C PHE A 86 5.63 29.53 -9.38
N VAL A 87 4.50 29.74 -10.06
CA VAL A 87 4.45 29.72 -11.53
C VAL A 87 5.31 30.82 -12.14
N GLN A 88 5.22 32.05 -11.62
CA GLN A 88 6.07 33.16 -12.06
C GLN A 88 7.57 32.87 -11.88
N ASN A 89 7.95 32.29 -10.74
CA ASN A 89 9.34 31.90 -10.49
C ASN A 89 9.79 30.78 -11.43
N LEU A 90 8.91 29.82 -11.75
CA LEU A 90 9.21 28.74 -12.68
C LEU A 90 9.46 29.28 -14.10
N GLU A 91 8.59 30.18 -14.58
CA GLU A 91 8.72 30.85 -15.88
C GLU A 91 10.01 31.66 -15.99
N ASN A 92 10.44 32.27 -14.87
CA ASN A 92 11.68 33.03 -14.78
C ASN A 92 12.94 32.17 -14.51
N GLY A 93 12.81 30.84 -14.42
CA GLY A 93 13.94 29.93 -14.15
C GLY A 93 14.52 30.04 -12.73
N LEU A 94 13.76 30.59 -11.78
CA LEU A 94 14.19 30.87 -10.41
C LEU A 94 13.90 29.73 -9.43
N ILE A 95 13.37 28.61 -9.89
CA ILE A 95 13.10 27.42 -9.08
C ILE A 95 14.20 26.39 -9.31
N ASN A 96 15.09 26.26 -8.33
CA ASN A 96 15.97 25.10 -8.22
C ASN A 96 15.17 23.99 -7.52
N SER A 97 14.87 22.91 -8.24
CA SER A 97 14.36 21.68 -7.64
C SER A 97 15.50 20.91 -6.98
N SER A 98 16.19 21.54 -6.03
CA SER A 98 17.12 20.88 -5.12
C SER A 98 16.38 20.60 -3.82
N SER A 99 15.51 19.59 -3.84
CA SER A 99 15.08 18.96 -2.60
C SER A 99 16.24 18.11 -2.08
N ASP A 100 16.52 18.13 -0.78
CA ASP A 100 17.49 17.23 -0.14
C ASP A 100 17.31 15.78 -0.68
N ASP A 101 18.27 15.35 -1.50
CA ASP A 101 18.13 14.24 -2.46
C ASP A 101 18.26 12.84 -1.85
N ASN A 102 18.08 12.69 -0.54
CA ASN A 102 18.10 11.37 0.09
C ASN A 102 16.71 10.77 0.09
N ILE A 103 16.47 9.88 -0.89
CA ILE A 103 15.36 8.93 -0.87
C ILE A 103 15.48 8.13 0.43
N ASN A 104 14.61 8.40 1.39
CA ASN A 104 14.54 7.67 2.64
C ASN A 104 14.01 6.26 2.33
N SER A 105 14.83 5.23 2.61
CA SER A 105 14.47 3.84 2.37
C SER A 105 13.23 3.42 3.17
N LYS A 106 13.04 3.98 4.37
CA LYS A 106 11.84 3.76 5.19
C LYS A 106 10.57 4.36 4.57
N ASP A 107 10.66 5.58 4.05
CA ASP A 107 9.51 6.22 3.38
C ASP A 107 9.13 5.43 2.12
N THR A 108 10.14 4.94 1.39
CA THR A 108 9.94 4.12 0.20
C THR A 108 9.32 2.76 0.54
N ALA A 109 9.82 2.08 1.58
CA ALA A 109 9.24 0.83 2.07
C ALA A 109 7.79 1.02 2.50
N THR A 110 7.54 2.11 3.24
CA THR A 110 6.21 2.52 3.71
C THR A 110 5.25 2.69 2.54
N ASP A 111 5.64 3.46 1.52
CA ASP A 111 4.86 3.64 0.31
C ASP A 111 4.55 2.32 -0.40
N VAL A 112 5.54 1.45 -0.57
CA VAL A 112 5.36 0.17 -1.27
C VAL A 112 4.35 -0.71 -0.53
N VAL A 113 4.46 -0.86 0.79
CA VAL A 113 3.51 -1.66 1.57
C VAL A 113 2.11 -1.00 1.56
N MET A 114 2.05 0.30 1.85
CA MET A 114 0.83 1.09 1.94
C MET A 114 -0.01 1.05 0.65
N LEU A 115 0.65 1.20 -0.50
CA LEU A 115 0.00 1.19 -1.81
C LEU A 115 -0.36 -0.23 -2.24
N SER A 116 0.51 -1.22 -1.98
CA SER A 116 0.26 -2.60 -2.40
C SER A 116 -0.92 -3.24 -1.66
N LEU A 117 -1.01 -3.04 -0.34
CA LEU A 117 -2.06 -3.63 0.50
C LEU A 117 -3.45 -3.02 0.26
N ARG A 118 -3.54 -1.84 -0.36
CA ARG A 118 -4.80 -1.25 -0.84
C ARG A 118 -5.35 -1.92 -2.11
N THR A 119 -4.63 -2.86 -2.69
CA THR A 119 -5.05 -3.58 -3.90
C THR A 119 -5.30 -5.05 -3.62
N ALA A 120 -6.18 -5.67 -4.40
CA ALA A 120 -6.39 -7.12 -4.34
C ALA A 120 -5.15 -7.91 -4.78
N ARG A 121 -4.17 -7.25 -5.43
CA ARG A 121 -2.90 -7.87 -5.81
C ARG A 121 -1.98 -8.09 -4.62
N GLY A 122 -2.08 -7.27 -3.59
CA GLY A 122 -1.21 -7.30 -2.42
C GLY A 122 0.25 -6.96 -2.70
N LEU A 123 1.04 -7.11 -1.66
CA LEU A 123 2.49 -6.96 -1.63
C LEU A 123 3.17 -8.18 -2.26
N ASP A 124 4.08 -7.94 -3.19
CA ASP A 124 5.00 -8.94 -3.75
C ASP A 124 6.25 -9.01 -2.86
N LEU A 125 6.34 -10.08 -2.09
CA LEU A 125 7.37 -10.20 -1.05
C LEU A 125 8.76 -10.43 -1.64
N LYS A 126 8.85 -11.08 -2.81
CA LYS A 126 10.13 -11.29 -3.48
C LYS A 126 10.74 -9.95 -3.92
N ARG A 127 9.97 -9.13 -4.62
CA ARG A 127 10.42 -7.79 -5.05
C ARG A 127 10.69 -6.86 -3.88
N PHE A 128 9.85 -6.95 -2.84
CA PHE A 128 10.04 -6.17 -1.63
C PHE A 128 11.35 -6.56 -0.93
N GLN A 129 11.64 -7.86 -0.83
CA GLN A 129 12.89 -8.36 -0.27
C GLN A 129 14.12 -7.92 -1.06
N GLU A 130 14.06 -7.93 -2.40
CA GLU A 130 15.15 -7.47 -3.27
C GLU A 130 15.51 -6.00 -2.97
N SER A 131 14.55 -5.20 -2.51
CA SER A 131 14.72 -3.76 -2.25
C SER A 131 15.06 -3.44 -0.78
N PHE A 132 14.52 -4.18 0.18
CA PHE A 132 14.59 -3.84 1.62
C PHE A 132 15.12 -4.96 2.52
N GLY A 133 15.53 -6.10 1.93
CA GLY A 133 16.11 -7.22 2.65
C GLY A 133 15.11 -8.17 3.29
N ASN A 134 15.61 -9.36 3.67
CA ASN A 134 14.79 -10.43 4.24
C ASN A 134 14.34 -10.15 5.67
N SER A 135 15.13 -9.44 6.47
CA SER A 135 14.77 -9.13 7.85
C SER A 135 13.45 -8.36 7.93
N LEU A 136 13.27 -7.36 7.07
CA LEU A 136 12.03 -6.59 7.03
C LEU A 136 10.83 -7.43 6.56
N VAL A 137 11.02 -8.31 5.58
CA VAL A 137 9.98 -9.26 5.14
C VAL A 137 9.53 -10.15 6.28
N LEU A 138 10.46 -10.73 7.04
CA LEU A 138 10.14 -11.60 8.17
C LEU A 138 9.39 -10.83 9.27
N SER A 139 9.82 -9.61 9.60
CA SER A 139 9.11 -8.78 10.58
C SER A 139 7.69 -8.42 10.13
N LEU A 140 7.47 -8.17 8.84
CA LEU A 140 6.13 -7.95 8.29
C LEU A 140 5.27 -9.22 8.36
N LEU A 141 5.82 -10.38 8.00
CA LEU A 141 5.07 -11.64 8.09
C LEU A 141 4.67 -11.96 9.53
N GLU A 142 5.56 -11.70 10.48
CA GLU A 142 5.29 -11.93 11.91
C GLU A 142 4.20 -11.00 12.44
N VAL A 143 4.25 -9.69 12.14
CA VAL A 143 3.22 -8.75 12.63
C VAL A 143 1.83 -9.06 12.05
N TYR A 144 1.76 -9.63 10.84
CA TYR A 144 0.50 -9.94 10.19
C TYR A 144 -0.03 -11.34 10.47
N LYS A 145 0.75 -12.23 11.09
CA LYS A 145 0.35 -13.60 11.38
C LYS A 145 -0.96 -13.72 12.18
N PRO A 146 -1.22 -12.94 13.26
CA PRO A 146 -2.51 -12.98 13.97
C PRO A 146 -3.70 -12.57 13.07
N TYR A 147 -3.43 -11.78 12.03
CA TYR A 147 -4.45 -11.32 11.09
C TYR A 147 -4.69 -12.31 9.95
N VAL A 148 -3.75 -13.21 9.70
CA VAL A 148 -3.99 -14.42 8.88
C VAL A 148 -4.89 -15.39 9.64
N GLU A 149 -4.62 -15.62 10.92
CA GLU A 149 -5.42 -16.48 11.80
C GLU A 149 -6.88 -16.00 11.90
N SER A 150 -7.08 -14.69 12.03
CA SER A 150 -8.43 -14.09 12.07
C SER A 150 -9.08 -13.88 10.70
N GLY A 151 -8.38 -14.20 9.59
CA GLY A 151 -8.92 -14.11 8.23
C GLY A 151 -8.98 -12.71 7.62
N HIS A 152 -8.28 -11.73 8.20
CA HIS A 152 -8.18 -10.35 7.70
C HIS A 152 -7.03 -10.16 6.71
N VAL A 153 -6.01 -11.00 6.78
CA VAL A 153 -4.86 -11.04 5.87
C VAL A 153 -4.78 -12.42 5.22
N VAL A 154 -4.30 -12.46 3.98
CA VAL A 154 -4.14 -13.68 3.20
C VAL A 154 -2.71 -13.77 2.71
N PHE A 155 -2.03 -14.85 3.06
CA PHE A 155 -0.73 -15.23 2.51
C PHE A 155 -0.94 -16.14 1.30
N LEU A 156 -0.17 -15.92 0.24
CA LEU A 156 -0.31 -16.61 -1.03
C LEU A 156 1.03 -17.16 -1.51
N ASP A 157 1.00 -18.30 -2.20
CA ASP A 157 2.16 -18.87 -2.90
C ASP A 157 2.43 -18.19 -4.25
N GLU A 158 3.45 -18.65 -4.98
CA GLU A 158 3.81 -18.11 -6.30
C GLU A 158 2.67 -18.22 -7.32
N GLN A 159 1.82 -19.24 -7.20
CA GLN A 159 0.64 -19.47 -8.04
C GLN A 159 -0.60 -18.72 -7.52
N ARG A 160 -0.45 -17.87 -6.51
CA ARG A 160 -1.50 -17.10 -5.83
C ARG A 160 -2.57 -17.95 -5.14
N ARG A 161 -2.23 -19.17 -4.72
CA ARG A 161 -3.09 -20.01 -3.87
C ARG A 161 -2.89 -19.62 -2.41
N THR A 162 -3.98 -19.61 -1.65
CA THR A 162 -3.94 -19.30 -0.21
C THR A 162 -3.18 -20.37 0.55
N ILE A 163 -2.25 -19.94 1.39
CA ILE A 163 -1.48 -20.78 2.30
C ILE A 163 -2.21 -20.83 3.63
N ARG A 164 -2.40 -22.03 4.18
CA ARG A 164 -3.06 -22.24 5.48
C ARG A 164 -2.12 -21.92 6.63
N ILE A 165 -2.67 -21.45 7.75
CA ILE A 165 -1.87 -21.07 8.91
C ILE A 165 -1.04 -22.23 9.49
N ASP A 166 -1.58 -23.45 9.47
CA ASP A 166 -0.87 -24.64 9.95
C ASP A 166 0.40 -24.92 9.15
N GLU A 167 0.44 -24.54 7.87
CA GLU A 167 1.60 -24.67 7.00
C GLU A 167 2.63 -23.55 7.25
N ILE A 168 2.15 -22.38 7.67
CA ILE A 168 2.97 -21.20 7.99
C ILE A 168 3.78 -21.43 9.27
N ASN A 169 3.14 -21.95 10.33
CA ASN A 169 3.78 -22.20 11.62
C ASN A 169 4.95 -23.18 11.55
N ASN A 170 4.91 -24.12 10.60
CA ASN A 170 5.97 -25.11 10.39
C ASN A 170 7.11 -24.62 9.48
N SER A 171 7.01 -23.46 8.83
CA SER A 171 7.92 -23.04 7.75
C SER A 171 8.65 -21.71 7.98
N LEU A 172 8.09 -20.79 8.76
CA LEU A 172 8.70 -19.47 9.00
C LEU A 172 9.97 -19.50 9.87
N PHE A 173 10.15 -20.53 10.72
CA PHE A 173 11.19 -20.54 11.76
C PHE A 173 12.29 -21.60 11.57
N TYR A 174 12.15 -22.51 10.60
CA TYR A 174 13.18 -23.50 10.30
C TYR A 174 14.01 -23.00 9.11
N GLU A 175 15.04 -22.22 9.43
CA GLU A 175 16.09 -21.84 8.48
C GLU A 175 16.77 -23.11 7.93
N THR A 176 16.44 -23.50 6.69
CA THR A 176 17.33 -24.26 5.79
C THR A 176 16.72 -24.35 4.38
N ASN A 177 16.98 -23.31 3.58
CA ASN A 177 17.25 -23.38 2.13
C ASN A 177 16.32 -24.16 1.16
N SER A 178 15.04 -24.35 1.46
CA SER A 178 14.09 -24.91 0.49
C SER A 178 12.73 -24.21 0.58
N GLU A 179 12.51 -23.23 -0.31
CA GLU A 179 11.23 -22.59 -0.63
C GLU A 179 10.63 -21.66 0.45
N ARG A 180 10.89 -20.35 0.32
CA ARG A 180 9.98 -19.34 0.87
C ARG A 180 8.60 -19.56 0.25
N ARG A 181 7.66 -20.14 1.01
CA ARG A 181 6.32 -20.46 0.50
C ARG A 181 5.46 -19.22 0.24
N VAL A 182 5.59 -18.19 1.07
CA VAL A 182 4.79 -16.97 0.93
C VAL A 182 5.44 -16.05 -0.10
N ALA A 183 4.82 -15.96 -1.27
CA ALA A 183 5.24 -15.07 -2.35
C ALA A 183 4.50 -13.72 -2.31
N TYR A 184 3.25 -13.73 -1.84
CA TYR A 184 2.45 -12.51 -1.72
C TYR A 184 1.69 -12.44 -0.41
N MET A 185 1.44 -11.21 0.04
CA MET A 185 0.60 -10.90 1.19
C MET A 185 -0.44 -9.85 0.78
N ARG A 186 -1.72 -10.08 1.07
CA ARG A 186 -2.79 -9.11 0.80
C ARG A 186 -3.81 -9.06 1.92
N LEU A 187 -4.58 -7.99 1.98
CA LEU A 187 -5.78 -7.93 2.81
C LEU A 187 -6.88 -8.82 2.19
N SER A 188 -7.68 -9.45 3.04
CA SER A 188 -8.87 -10.19 2.61
C SER A 188 -9.98 -9.24 2.17
N ASP A 189 -10.90 -9.74 1.36
CA ASP A 189 -12.03 -8.99 0.82
C ASP A 189 -13.33 -9.67 1.30
N PRO A 190 -14.28 -8.94 1.93
CA PRO A 190 -14.23 -7.51 2.24
C PRO A 190 -13.60 -7.18 3.61
N ASN A 191 -13.41 -8.16 4.49
CA ASN A 191 -13.13 -7.89 5.90
C ASN A 191 -11.76 -7.21 6.13
N GLY A 192 -10.70 -7.66 5.44
CA GLY A 192 -9.39 -7.03 5.51
C GLY A 192 -9.39 -5.61 4.94
N PHE A 193 -10.06 -5.39 3.80
CA PHE A 193 -10.21 -4.05 3.23
C PHE A 193 -10.99 -3.09 4.12
N LEU A 194 -12.03 -3.58 4.80
CA LEU A 194 -12.78 -2.79 5.77
C LEU A 194 -11.89 -2.26 6.90
N LEU A 195 -10.91 -3.05 7.35
CA LEU A 195 -9.94 -2.69 8.41
C LEU A 195 -8.57 -2.26 7.86
N SER A 196 -8.54 -1.80 6.61
CA SER A 196 -7.26 -1.55 5.93
C SER A 196 -6.38 -0.51 6.59
N ASN A 197 -6.95 0.54 7.18
CA ASN A 197 -6.17 1.62 7.76
C ASN A 197 -5.43 1.10 8.99
N GLU A 198 -6.14 0.36 9.84
CA GLU A 198 -5.62 -0.29 11.03
C GLU A 198 -4.55 -1.31 10.64
N LEU A 199 -4.85 -2.21 9.71
CA LEU A 199 -3.93 -3.25 9.29
C LEU A 199 -2.68 -2.69 8.62
N ILE A 200 -2.81 -1.70 7.73
CA ILE A 200 -1.65 -1.09 7.06
C ILE A 200 -0.78 -0.32 8.06
N SER A 201 -1.37 0.30 9.08
CA SER A 201 -0.60 1.03 10.10
C SER A 201 0.38 0.14 10.88
N LEU A 202 0.10 -1.15 11.00
CA LEU A 202 1.01 -2.12 11.65
C LEU A 202 2.35 -2.21 10.92
N ALA A 203 2.35 -2.13 9.59
CA ALA A 203 3.58 -2.14 8.80
C ALA A 203 4.46 -0.91 9.09
N PHE A 204 3.86 0.23 9.42
CA PHE A 204 4.62 1.46 9.69
C PHE A 204 5.47 1.29 10.95
N GLY A 205 4.92 0.72 12.02
CA GLY A 205 5.70 0.41 13.23
C GLY A 205 6.86 -0.57 12.98
N VAL A 206 6.66 -1.55 12.09
CA VAL A 206 7.72 -2.48 11.67
C VAL A 206 8.81 -1.76 10.87
N ILE A 207 8.44 -0.88 9.95
CA ILE A 207 9.39 -0.14 9.10
C ILE A 207 10.14 0.94 9.90
N ASP A 208 9.47 1.59 10.85
CA ASP A 208 10.08 2.60 11.71
C ASP A 208 11.16 2.00 12.62
N SER A 209 10.92 0.79 13.13
CA SER A 209 11.87 0.04 13.96
C SER A 209 12.94 -0.72 13.18
N TRP A 210 12.80 -0.80 11.86
CA TRP A 210 13.79 -1.43 10.99
C TRP A 210 15.05 -0.56 10.84
N ASN A 211 16.22 -1.18 10.96
CA ASN A 211 17.50 -0.55 10.65
C ASN A 211 17.95 -1.04 9.28
N ASP A 212 18.05 -0.11 8.34
CA ASP A 212 18.59 -0.34 7.01
C ASP A 212 20.11 -0.55 7.15
N TYR A 213 20.54 -1.80 7.29
CA TYR A 213 21.95 -2.15 7.18
C TYR A 213 22.24 -2.36 5.69
N PRO A 214 23.09 -1.54 5.06
CA PRO A 214 23.48 -1.75 3.68
C PRO A 214 24.06 -3.16 3.54
N SER A 215 23.58 -3.90 2.54
CA SER A 215 24.00 -5.27 2.20
C SER A 215 25.50 -5.41 1.87
N ALA A 216 26.28 -4.32 1.91
CA ALA A 216 27.72 -4.29 1.65
C ALA A 216 28.60 -4.79 2.81
N LEU A 217 28.04 -5.17 3.97
CA LEU A 217 28.80 -5.71 5.11
C LEU A 217 28.63 -7.22 5.34
N GLN A 218 28.00 -7.95 4.41
CA GLN A 218 27.94 -9.42 4.44
C GLN A 218 29.06 -10.12 3.64
N GLU A 219 29.94 -9.37 2.98
CA GLU A 219 31.19 -9.88 2.39
C GLU A 219 32.42 -9.28 3.10
N ALA A 220 32.61 -9.63 4.37
CA ALA A 220 33.93 -9.56 5.01
C ALA A 220 33.99 -10.62 6.10
N THR A 221 34.52 -11.78 5.71
CA THR A 221 35.05 -12.80 6.63
C THR A 221 36.36 -12.31 7.21
#